data_AF-A0A7V9D3V4-F1
#
_entry.id   AF-A0A7V9D3V4-F1
#
_cell.length_a   1.000
_cell.length_b   1.000
_cell.length_c   1.000
_cell.angle_alpha   90.00
_cell.angle_beta   90.00
_cell.angle_gamma   90.00
#
_symmetry.space_group_name_H-M   'P 1'
#
loop_
_entity.id
_entity.type
_entity.pdbx_description
1 polymer ?
#
loop_
_entity_poly.entity_id
_entity_poly.type
_entity_poly.pdbx_seq_one_letter_code
_entity_poly.pdbx_strand_id
1 'polypeptide(L)'
;MDCTDRIAQVLAESALESVHLLHGASPLAAITVRVPSRGRRFNITVRKRWPDGPEQPPDYWWDVAETELDGTEREGGIGLSGAGDEHPTPEDAFWAAVEAASLAMDEVSAG
;
A
#
# COMPACT_ATOMS: atom_id res chain seq x y z
N MET A 1 -11.67 1.36 -19.64
CA MET A 1 -11.51 2.06 -18.35
C MET A 1 -12.89 2.26 -17.76
N ASP A 2 -13.25 1.38 -16.82
CA ASP A 2 -14.48 1.49 -16.06
C ASP A 2 -14.42 2.67 -15.09
N CYS A 3 -15.55 3.32 -14.80
CA CYS A 3 -15.62 4.46 -13.89
C CYS A 3 -15.00 4.17 -12.50
N THR A 4 -15.02 2.91 -12.06
CA THR A 4 -14.42 2.43 -10.81
C THR A 4 -12.90 2.59 -10.80
N ASP A 5 -12.25 2.38 -11.94
CA ASP A 5 -10.80 2.46 -12.10
C ASP A 5 -10.31 3.92 -11.91
N ARG A 6 -11.07 4.87 -12.45
CA ARG A 6 -10.81 6.31 -12.31
C ARG A 6 -11.00 6.80 -10.87
N ILE A 7 -11.97 6.25 -10.14
CA ILE A 7 -12.19 6.58 -8.73
C ILE A 7 -11.08 5.97 -7.86
N ALA A 8 -10.66 4.74 -8.14
CA ALA A 8 -9.53 4.11 -7.45
C ALA A 8 -8.23 4.90 -7.66
N GLN A 9 -7.99 5.38 -8.89
CA GLN A 9 -6.82 6.22 -9.20
C GLN A 9 -6.86 7.57 -8.47
N VAL A 10 -7.98 8.28 -8.47
CA VAL A 10 -8.12 9.57 -7.75
C VAL A 10 -7.97 9.39 -6.23
N LEU A 11 -8.49 8.28 -5.68
CA LEU A 11 -8.31 7.96 -4.26
C LEU A 11 -6.86 7.58 -3.93
N ALA A 12 -6.16 6.90 -4.85
CA ALA A 12 -4.73 6.62 -4.73
C ALA A 12 -3.90 7.91 -4.80
N GLU A 13 -4.26 8.87 -5.66
CA GLU A 13 -3.60 10.17 -5.73
C GLU A 13 -3.83 11.00 -4.45
N SER A 14 -5.03 10.97 -3.86
CA SER A 14 -5.28 11.60 -2.55
C SER A 14 -4.53 10.88 -1.40
N ALA A 15 -4.31 9.57 -1.53
CA ALA A 15 -3.52 8.82 -0.58
C ALA A 15 -2.02 9.18 -0.61
N LEU A 16 -1.50 9.61 -1.77
CA LEU A 16 -0.10 10.03 -1.88
C LEU A 16 0.23 11.20 -0.95
N GLU A 17 -0.69 12.13 -0.72
CA GLU A 17 -0.46 13.22 0.25
C GLU A 17 -0.21 12.67 1.66
N SER A 18 -0.91 11.60 2.04
CA SER A 18 -0.68 10.92 3.31
C SER A 18 0.64 10.16 3.30
N VAL A 19 0.92 9.38 2.25
CA VAL A 19 2.16 8.59 2.12
C VAL A 19 3.40 9.49 2.14
N HIS A 20 3.32 10.69 1.55
CA HIS A 20 4.40 11.67 1.56
C HIS A 20 4.81 12.10 2.98
N LEU A 21 3.90 12.05 3.95
CA LEU A 21 4.22 12.35 5.36
C LEU A 21 5.21 11.34 5.98
N LEU A 22 5.40 10.17 5.36
CA LEU A 22 6.36 9.16 5.82
C LEU A 22 7.80 9.47 5.39
N HIS A 23 7.99 10.38 4.44
CA HIS A 23 9.27 10.65 3.78
C HIS A 23 10.35 11.18 4.76
N GLY A 24 11.61 10.86 4.46
CA GLY A 24 12.80 11.52 5.03
C GLY A 24 12.92 11.39 6.54
N ALA A 25 13.04 12.49 7.29
CA ALA A 25 13.21 12.50 8.74
C ALA A 25 11.91 12.39 9.54
N SER A 26 10.76 12.10 8.89
CA SER A 26 9.49 11.94 9.58
C SER A 26 9.59 10.91 10.72
N PRO A 27 9.04 11.19 11.92
CA PRO A 27 9.03 10.25 13.03
C PRO A 27 8.04 9.09 12.83
N LEU A 28 7.20 9.16 11.81
CA LEU A 28 6.28 8.09 11.47
C LEU A 28 7.06 6.85 10.99
N ALA A 29 6.70 5.69 11.53
CA ALA A 29 7.29 4.40 11.13
C ALA A 29 6.45 3.68 10.07
N ALA A 30 5.16 4.03 9.95
CA ALA A 30 4.26 3.47 8.96
C ALA A 30 3.06 4.40 8.70
N ILE A 31 2.46 4.25 7.52
CA ILE A 31 1.18 4.85 7.15
C ILE A 31 0.32 3.78 6.49
N THR A 32 -0.93 3.69 6.92
CA THR A 32 -1.92 2.79 6.31
C THR A 32 -2.98 3.60 5.57
N VAL A 33 -3.19 3.23 4.32
CA VAL A 33 -4.20 3.82 3.44
C VAL A 33 -5.22 2.74 3.10
N ARG A 34 -6.50 3.07 3.20
CA ARG A 34 -7.57 2.19 2.72
C ARG A 34 -7.90 2.51 1.27
N VAL A 35 -7.72 1.54 0.39
CA VAL A 35 -8.05 1.65 -1.04
C VAL A 35 -9.20 0.71 -1.41
N PRO A 36 -10.31 1.22 -1.96
CA PRO A 36 -11.33 0.37 -2.54
C PRO A 36 -10.89 -0.08 -3.95
N SER A 37 -11.11 -1.36 -4.28
CA SER A 37 -10.93 -1.84 -5.66
C SER A 37 -11.87 -3.00 -5.98
N ARG A 38 -12.58 -2.91 -7.12
CA ARG A 38 -13.52 -3.92 -7.66
C ARG A 38 -14.47 -4.56 -6.62
N GLY A 39 -15.01 -3.75 -5.71
CA GLY A 39 -15.96 -4.21 -4.67
C GLY A 39 -15.29 -4.82 -3.43
N ARG A 40 -13.97 -4.93 -3.42
CA ARG A 40 -13.13 -5.29 -2.28
C ARG A 40 -12.48 -4.04 -1.69
N ARG A 41 -11.92 -4.18 -0.50
CA ARG A 41 -11.17 -3.12 0.19
C ARG A 41 -9.86 -3.68 0.67
N PHE A 42 -8.81 -2.88 0.56
CA PHE A 42 -7.49 -3.23 1.03
C PHE A 42 -6.95 -2.12 1.92
N ASN A 43 -6.25 -2.52 2.96
CA ASN A 43 -5.34 -1.64 3.66
C ASN A 43 -3.95 -1.83 3.05
N ILE A 44 -3.41 -0.78 2.45
CA ILE A 44 -2.00 -0.71 2.04
C ILE A 44 -1.25 -0.01 3.15
N THR A 45 -0.29 -0.69 3.75
CA THR A 45 0.57 -0.14 4.79
C THR A 45 1.98 0.05 4.25
N VAL A 46 2.40 1.29 4.09
CA VAL A 46 3.80 1.63 3.79
C VAL A 46 4.54 1.78 5.10
N ARG A 47 5.69 1.12 5.20
CA ARG A 47 6.54 1.10 6.38
C ARG A 47 7.89 1.70 6.05
N LYS A 48 8.60 2.08 7.10
CA LYS A 48 9.88 2.77 7.03
C LYS A 48 10.86 2.15 8.02
N ARG A 49 12.10 1.97 7.60
CA ARG A 49 13.21 1.48 8.42
C ARG A 49 14.45 2.28 8.12
N TRP A 50 15.27 2.42 9.15
CA TRP A 50 16.60 2.99 9.05
C TRP A 50 17.59 1.84 9.23
N PRO A 51 18.07 1.21 8.13
CA PRO A 51 18.94 0.04 8.23
C PRO A 51 20.24 0.37 8.98
N ASP A 52 20.77 1.56 8.74
CA ASP A 52 22.05 2.03 9.28
C ASP A 52 21.90 3.27 10.19
N GLY A 53 20.72 3.43 10.79
CA GLY A 53 20.41 4.55 11.70
C GLY A 53 19.87 5.81 11.00
N PRO A 54 19.41 6.81 11.78
CA PRO A 54 18.61 7.94 11.30
C PRO A 54 19.38 8.95 10.44
N GLU A 55 20.69 8.77 10.27
CA GLU A 55 21.55 9.67 9.48
C GLU A 55 21.66 9.25 8.00
N GLN A 56 21.30 8.01 7.66
CA GLN A 56 21.29 7.49 6.28
C GLN A 56 19.87 7.48 5.72
N PRO A 57 19.63 7.53 4.40
CA PRO A 57 18.27 7.46 3.87
C PRO A 57 17.53 6.22 4.40
N PRO A 58 16.26 6.35 4.79
CA PRO A 58 15.46 5.19 5.18
C PRO A 58 15.06 4.39 3.94
N ASP A 59 14.87 3.08 4.16
CA ASP A 59 14.24 2.18 3.20
C ASP A 59 12.75 2.05 3.53
N TYR A 60 11.96 1.85 2.48
CA TYR A 60 10.51 1.68 2.59
C TYR A 60 10.08 0.33 2.03
N TRP A 61 9.10 -0.29 2.65
CA TRP A 61 8.45 -1.50 2.13
C TRP A 61 6.96 -1.43 2.41
N TRP A 62 6.21 -2.40 1.90
CA TRP A 62 4.76 -2.36 1.98
C TRP A 62 4.17 -3.70 2.41
N ASP A 63 2.99 -3.62 3.01
CA ASP A 63 2.09 -4.75 3.25
C ASP A 63 0.70 -4.40 2.71
N VAL A 64 0.02 -5.39 2.13
CA VAL A 64 -1.38 -5.28 1.72
C VAL A 64 -2.19 -6.34 2.43
N ALA A 65 -3.28 -5.93 3.06
CA ALA A 65 -4.27 -6.85 3.61
C ALA A 65 -5.66 -6.51 3.06
N GLU A 66 -6.37 -7.53 2.57
CA GLU A 66 -7.80 -7.41 2.27
C GLU A 66 -8.58 -7.23 3.57
N THR A 67 -9.54 -6.32 3.55
CA THR A 67 -10.29 -5.93 4.75
C THR A 67 -11.79 -5.91 4.51
N GLU A 68 -12.53 -6.14 5.59
CA GLU A 68 -13.97 -5.93 5.67
C GLU A 68 -14.35 -4.43 5.65
N LEU A 69 -15.65 -4.15 5.69
CA LEU A 69 -16.21 -2.78 5.69
C LEU A 69 -15.68 -1.89 6.82
N ASP A 70 -15.53 -2.45 8.01
CA ASP A 70 -15.02 -1.76 9.20
C ASP A 70 -13.49 -1.56 9.15
N GLY A 71 -12.80 -2.32 8.29
CA GLY A 71 -11.35 -2.29 8.14
C GLY A 71 -10.61 -3.38 8.90
N THR A 72 -11.32 -4.35 9.50
CA THR A 72 -10.65 -5.55 10.01
C THR A 72 -10.13 -6.37 8.86
N GLU A 73 -8.96 -6.99 9.02
CA GLU A 73 -8.44 -7.95 8.05
C GLU A 73 -9.44 -9.09 7.85
N ARG A 74 -9.68 -9.44 6.59
CA ARG A 74 -10.59 -10.50 6.21
C ARG A 74 -9.89 -11.85 6.39
N GLU A 75 -10.49 -12.74 7.17
CA GLU A 75 -9.98 -14.10 7.35
C GLU A 75 -9.99 -14.85 6.00
N GLY A 76 -8.84 -15.43 5.62
CA GLY A 76 -8.65 -16.06 4.31
C GLY A 76 -8.65 -15.08 3.13
N GLY A 77 -8.59 -13.77 3.39
CA GLY A 77 -8.44 -12.73 2.39
C GLY A 77 -7.03 -12.65 1.82
N ILE A 78 -6.85 -11.80 0.81
CA ILE A 78 -5.55 -11.55 0.19
C ILE A 78 -4.63 -10.87 1.21
N GLY A 79 -3.46 -11.45 1.44
CA GLY A 79 -2.36 -10.87 2.21
C GLY A 79 -1.08 -10.91 1.39
N LEU A 80 -0.53 -9.73 1.07
CA LEU A 80 0.70 -9.58 0.29
C LEU A 80 1.69 -8.76 1.09
N SER A 81 2.98 -9.04 0.94
CA SER A 81 4.04 -8.26 1.56
C SER A 81 5.19 -8.08 0.58
N GLY A 82 5.68 -6.86 0.49
CA GLY A 82 6.93 -6.50 -0.19
C GLY A 82 8.14 -6.61 0.71
N ALA A 83 8.10 -7.39 1.80
CA ALA A 83 9.25 -7.59 2.66
C ALA A 83 10.43 -8.21 1.86
N GLY A 84 11.55 -7.49 1.78
CA GLY A 84 12.71 -7.84 0.96
C GLY A 84 12.73 -7.20 -0.44
N ASP A 85 11.73 -6.38 -0.76
CA ASP A 85 11.72 -5.45 -1.90
C ASP A 85 11.72 -4.02 -1.35
N GLU A 86 12.89 -3.58 -0.90
CA GLU A 86 13.06 -2.24 -0.33
C GLU A 86 13.09 -1.16 -1.41
N HIS A 87 12.32 -0.11 -1.19
CA HIS A 87 12.19 1.03 -2.07
C HIS A 87 12.85 2.28 -1.49
N PRO A 88 13.42 3.16 -2.33
CA PRO A 88 14.09 4.40 -1.89
C PRO A 88 13.11 5.50 -1.46
N THR A 89 11.83 5.40 -1.85
CA THR A 89 10.79 6.37 -1.49
C THR A 89 9.52 5.66 -1.01
N PRO A 90 8.73 6.30 -0.12
CA PRO A 90 7.45 5.72 0.33
C PRO A 90 6.42 5.67 -0.81
N GLU A 91 6.49 6.58 -1.78
CA GLU A 91 5.63 6.58 -2.97
C GLU A 91 5.90 5.38 -3.88
N ASP A 92 7.17 5.00 -4.10
CA ASP A 92 7.52 3.81 -4.88
C ASP A 92 6.99 2.54 -4.20
N ALA A 93 7.16 2.43 -2.88
CA ALA A 93 6.60 1.32 -2.10
C ALA A 93 5.06 1.28 -2.17
N PHE A 94 4.40 2.44 -2.14
CA PHE A 94 2.95 2.52 -2.26
C PHE A 94 2.47 2.04 -3.64
N TRP A 95 3.10 2.49 -4.73
CA TRP A 95 2.71 2.09 -6.08
C TRP A 95 2.97 0.61 -6.34
N ALA A 96 4.11 0.07 -5.87
CA ALA A 96 4.37 -1.37 -5.93
C ALA A 96 3.28 -2.18 -5.22
N ALA A 97 2.80 -1.72 -4.06
CA ALA A 97 1.70 -2.35 -3.34
C ALA A 97 0.36 -2.31 -4.11
N VAL A 98 0.05 -1.17 -4.75
CA VAL A 98 -1.16 -1.01 -5.57
C VAL A 98 -1.13 -1.94 -6.79
N GLU A 99 0.03 -2.05 -7.45
CA GLU A 99 0.23 -2.98 -8.57
C GLU A 99 0.08 -4.43 -8.12
N ALA A 100 0.74 -4.83 -7.03
CA ALA A 100 0.65 -6.18 -6.48
C ALA A 100 -0.79 -6.55 -6.09
N ALA A 101 -1.52 -5.63 -5.44
CA ALA A 101 -2.93 -5.84 -5.11
C ALA A 101 -3.78 -6.01 -6.39
N SER A 102 -3.52 -5.20 -7.42
CA SER A 102 -4.22 -5.27 -8.71
C SER A 102 -4.02 -6.61 -9.41
N LEU A 103 -2.78 -7.09 -9.46
CA LEU A 103 -2.44 -8.39 -10.03
C LEU A 103 -3.12 -9.55 -9.27
N ALA A 104 -3.07 -9.55 -7.94
CA ALA A 104 -3.71 -10.59 -7.14
C ALA A 104 -5.24 -10.64 -7.36
N MET A 105 -5.88 -9.49 -7.62
CA MET A 105 -7.30 -9.44 -7.95
C MET A 105 -7.61 -9.98 -9.35
N ASP A 106 -6.73 -9.76 -10.32
CA ASP A 106 -6.87 -10.32 -11.67
C ASP A 106 -6.75 -11.85 -11.63
N GLU A 107 -5.84 -12.39 -10.83
CA GLU A 107 -5.68 -13.85 -10.65
C GLU A 107 -6.92 -14.49 -10.01
N VAL A 108 -7.51 -13.85 -8.99
CA VAL A 108 -8.73 -14.34 -8.33
C VAL A 108 -9.97 -14.23 -9.24
N SER A 109 -9.96 -13.33 -10.22
CA SER A 109 -11.08 -13.18 -11.17
C SER A 109 -10.99 -14.17 -12.36
N ALA A 110 -9.82 -14.76 -12.59
CA ALA A 110 -9.57 -15.71 -13.67
C ALA A 110 -9.79 -17.18 -13.28
N GLY A 111 -9.92 -17.48 -11.98
CA GLY A 111 -10.21 -18.82 -11.44
C GLY A 111 -11.69 -19.02 -11.13
#